data_AF-A0A382NB89-F1
#
_entry.id   AF-A0A382NB89-F1
#
_cell.length_a   1.000
_cell.length_b   1.000
_cell.length_c   1.000
_cell.angle_alpha   90.00
_cell.angle_beta   90.00
_cell.angle_gamma   90.00
#
_symmetry.space_group_name_H-M   'P 1'
#
loop_
_entity.id
_entity.type
_entity.pdbx_description
1 polymer ?
#
loop_
_entity_poly.entity_id
_entity_poly.type
_entity_poly.pdbx_seq_one_letter_code
_entity_poly.pdbx_strand_id
1 'polypeptide(L)' 'AAAYPVYIVHMPLQYFFSCYIIPLSLPAAMKLLLLLVLTFGGSLVLYEFALKRIKWVRPLFGLKL' A
#
# COMPACT_ATOMS: atom_id res chain seq x y z
N ALA A 1 14.23 10.13 4.51
CA ALA A 1 14.34 8.67 4.41
C ALA A 1 13.00 7.99 4.79
N ALA A 2 11.99 8.09 3.92
CA ALA A 2 10.64 7.53 4.15
C ALA A 2 10.15 6.60 3.03
N ALA A 3 10.95 6.43 1.96
CA ALA A 3 10.56 5.60 0.81
C ALA A 3 10.62 4.09 1.10
N TYR A 4 11.58 3.64 1.93
CA TYR A 4 11.76 2.23 2.28
C TYR A 4 10.53 1.57 2.96
N PRO A 5 9.93 2.15 4.01
CA PRO A 5 8.74 1.57 4.63
C PRO A 5 7.55 1.53 3.66
N VAL A 6 7.35 2.58 2.86
CA VAL A 6 6.27 2.63 1.87
C VAL A 6 6.45 1.54 0.81
N TYR A 7 7.68 1.30 0.35
CA TYR A 7 7.99 0.27 -0.64
C TYR A 7 7.68 -1.15 -0.14
N ILE A 8 7.99 -1.46 1.12
CA ILE A 8 7.69 -2.76 1.73
C ILE A 8 6.18 -2.98 1.83
N VAL A 9 5.41 -1.94 2.16
CA VAL A 9 3.95 -2.04 2.33
C VAL A 9 3.22 -2.08 1.00
N HIS A 10 3.74 -1.43 -0.05
CA HIS A 10 3.04 -1.36 -1.34
C HIS A 10 2.86 -2.75 -1.96
N MET A 11 3.86 -3.64 -1.88
CA MET A 11 3.84 -4.98 -2.48
C MET A 11 2.68 -5.87 -1.97
N PRO A 12 2.54 -6.12 -0.65
CA PRO A 12 1.44 -6.92 -0.13
C PRO A 12 0.09 -6.23 -0.31
N LEU A 13 0.05 -4.90 -0.24
CA LEU A 13 -1.18 -4.12 -0.45
C LEU A 13 -1.65 -4.18 -1.91
N GLN A 14 -0.73 -4.07 -2.87
CA GLN A 14 -1.00 -4.24 -4.30
C GLN A 14 -1.51 -5.66 -4.58
N TYR A 15 -0.90 -6.68 -3.96
CA TYR A 15 -1.33 -8.06 -4.10
C TYR A 15 -2.76 -8.26 -3.56
N PHE A 16 -3.05 -7.71 -2.38
CA PHE A 16 -4.39 -7.73 -1.78
C PHE A 16 -5.42 -7.13 -2.74
N PHE A 17 -5.19 -5.92 -3.23
CA PHE A 17 -6.11 -5.29 -4.20
C PHE A 17 -6.20 -6.06 -5.51
N SER A 18 -5.11 -6.66 -5.98
CA SER A 18 -5.10 -7.46 -7.21
C SER A 18 -6.00 -8.68 -7.10
N CYS A 19 -6.00 -9.37 -5.96
CA CYS A 19 -6.91 -10.50 -5.72
C CYS A 19 -8.39 -10.11 -5.87
N TYR A 20 -8.76 -8.88 -5.50
CA TYR A 20 -10.12 -8.40 -5.66
C TYR A 20 -10.39 -7.82 -7.06
N ILE A 21 -9.46 -7.07 -7.66
CA ILE A 21 -9.70 -6.31 -8.90
C ILE A 21 -9.55 -7.16 -10.17
N ILE A 22 -8.63 -8.13 -10.17
CA ILE A 22 -8.40 -9.01 -11.32
C ILE A 22 -9.65 -9.83 -11.71
N PRO A 23 -10.40 -10.46 -10.78
CA PRO A 23 -11.59 -11.25 -11.14
C PRO A 23 -12.78 -10.41 -11.61
N LEU A 24 -12.79 -9.08 -11.42
CA LEU A 24 -13.87 -8.24 -11.93
C LEU A 24 -13.87 -8.21 -13.47
N SER A 25 -15.05 -8.20 -14.07
CA SER A 25 -15.29 -8.02 -15.50
C SER A 25 -15.12 -6.55 -15.94
N LEU A 26 -14.03 -5.90 -15.53
CA LEU A 26 -13.69 -4.52 -15.88
C LEU A 26 -12.73 -4.46 -17.08
N PRO A 27 -12.78 -3.37 -17.88
CA PRO A 27 -11.78 -3.10 -18.91
C PRO A 27 -10.36 -2.98 -18.31
N ALA A 28 -9.34 -3.40 -19.07
CA ALA A 28 -7.95 -3.43 -18.61
C ALA A 28 -7.45 -2.06 -18.13
N ALA A 29 -7.76 -0.98 -18.85
CA ALA A 29 -7.37 0.38 -18.46
C ALA A 29 -7.96 0.81 -17.12
N MET A 30 -9.21 0.41 -16.86
CA MET A 30 -9.92 0.74 -15.63
C MET A 30 -9.35 -0.05 -14.45
N LYS A 31 -8.99 -1.32 -14.64
CA LYS A 31 -8.27 -2.12 -13.63
C LYS A 31 -6.92 -1.50 -13.27
N LEU A 32 -6.19 -1.00 -14.27
CA LEU A 32 -4.88 -0.38 -14.09
C LEU A 32 -4.99 0.91 -13.26
N LEU A 33 -5.93 1.79 -13.61
CA LEU A 33 -6.21 3.00 -12.84
C LEU A 33 -6.63 2.68 -11.41
N LEU A 34 -7.52 1.70 -11.23
CA LEU A 34 -8.01 1.30 -9.91
C LEU A 34 -6.88 0.76 -9.03
N LEU A 35 -6.07 -0.16 -9.58
CA LEU A 35 -4.90 -0.72 -8.89
C LEU A 35 -3.88 0.35 -8.55
N LEU A 36 -3.61 1.27 -9.47
CA LEU A 36 -2.65 2.35 -9.24
C LEU A 36 -3.12 3.26 -8.11
N VAL A 37 -4.36 3.74 -8.17
CA VAL A 37 -4.93 4.64 -7.16
C VAL A 37 -5.05 3.95 -5.81
N LEU A 38 -5.49 2.69 -5.76
CA LEU A 38 -5.62 1.94 -4.51
C LEU A 38 -4.25 1.60 -3.91
N THR A 39 -3.26 1.29 -4.75
CA THR A 39 -1.91 0.96 -4.26
C THR A 39 -1.18 2.20 -3.75
N PHE A 40 -1.18 3.29 -4.51
CA PHE A 40 -0.57 4.55 -4.07
C PHE A 40 -1.34 5.19 -2.92
N GLY A 41 -2.66 5.31 -3.04
CA GLY A 41 -3.51 5.87 -1.98
C GLY A 41 -3.48 5.00 -0.72
N GLY A 42 -3.61 3.69 -0.87
CA GLY A 42 -3.56 2.75 0.25
C GLY A 42 -2.20 2.74 0.95
N SER A 43 -1.09 2.77 0.21
CA SER A 43 0.25 2.83 0.82
C SER A 43 0.52 4.16 1.54
N LEU A 44 0.04 5.29 1.01
CA LEU A 44 0.11 6.59 1.68
C LEU A 44 -0.75 6.64 2.95
N VAL A 45 -1.99 6.17 2.88
CA VAL A 45 -2.91 6.11 4.04
C VAL A 45 -2.34 5.18 5.10
N LEU A 46 -1.84 4.00 4.73
CA LEU A 46 -1.18 3.09 5.67
C LEU A 46 0.08 3.71 6.25
N TYR A 47 0.88 4.44 5.48
CA TYR A 47 2.03 5.14 6.01
C TYR A 47 1.62 6.21 7.03
N GLU A 48 0.67 7.08 6.68
CA GLU A 48 0.19 8.13 7.58
C GLU A 48 -0.51 7.55 8.82
N PHE A 49 -1.28 6.47 8.68
CA PHE A 49 -2.04 5.90 9.79
C PHE A 49 -1.20 4.95 10.64
N ALA A 50 -0.38 4.08 10.04
CA ALA A 50 0.46 3.16 10.80
C ALA A 50 1.64 3.90 11.44
N LEU A 51 2.35 4.76 10.70
CA LEU A 51 3.62 5.33 11.18
C LEU A 51 3.47 6.51 12.15
N LYS A 52 2.41 7.31 11.93
CA LYS A 52 2.11 8.51 12.73
C LYS A 52 1.31 8.14 13.98
N ARG A 53 0.46 7.12 13.90
CA ARG A 53 -0.50 6.74 14.95
C ARG A 53 -0.03 5.54 15.78
N ILE A 54 0.76 4.62 15.23
CA ILE A 54 1.25 3.43 15.93
C ILE A 54 2.79 3.47 15.97
N LYS A 55 3.36 4.06 17.02
CA LYS A 55 4.83 4.11 17.21
C LYS A 55 5.47 2.70 17.32
N TRP A 56 4.68 1.70 17.71
CA TRP A 56 5.10 0.30 17.87
C TRP A 56 5.41 -0.44 16.56
N VAL A 57 4.83 -0.03 15.42
CA VAL A 57 5.14 -0.67 14.13
C VAL A 57 6.40 -0.11 13.47
N ARG A 58 6.94 1.02 13.97
CA ARG A 58 8.20 1.60 13.47
C ARG A 58 9.38 0.62 13.38
N PRO A 59 9.67 -0.22 14.40
CA PRO A 59 10.75 -1.21 14.31
C PRO A 59 10.53 -2.29 13.24
N LEU A 60 9.28 -2.67 12.96
CA LEU A 60 8.97 -3.69 11.93
C LEU A 60 9.33 -3.23 10.51
N PHE A 61 9.42 -1.91 10.29
CA PHE A 61 9.81 -1.33 9.02
C PHE A 61 11.25 -0.82 8.99
N GLY A 62 12.08 -1.24 9.96
CA GLY A 62 13.50 -0.89 10.02
C GLY A 62 13.78 0.58 10.36
N LEU A 63 12.79 1.30 10.90
CA LEU A 63 12.97 2.67 11.37
C LEU A 63 13.49 2.65 12.80
N LYS A 64 14.54 3.44 13.08
CA LYS A 64 15.02 3.67 14.45
C LYS A 64 13.93 4.37 15.26
N LEU A 65 13.75 3.95 16.51
CA LEU A 65 12.76 4.46 17.45
C LEU A 65 12.85 5.98 17.63
#